data_AF-A0A7C2IIT6-F1
#
_entry.id   AF-A0A7C2IIT6-F1
#
_cell.length_a   1.000
_cell.length_b   1.000
_cell.length_c   1.000
_cell.angle_alpha   90.00
_cell.angle_beta   90.00
_cell.angle_gamma   90.00
#
_symmetry.space_group_name_H-M   'P 1'
#
loop_
_entity.id
_entity.type
_entity.pdbx_description
1 polymer ?
#
loop_
_entity_poly.entity_id
_entity_poly.type
_entity_poly.pdbx_seq_one_letter_code
_entity_poly.pdbx_strand_id
1 'polypeptide(L)'
;MKKRTKTEVRIRNILSDILLTSIKEPLSYSILHSLKVICERNLCTGKVDVRDIQRCIDWESVSRDSCFLSLFCVSPEGMVELREEFKGYGSYICSRVKSYWRFLSKELQTNKEFSGDELKKGILLFNSGFYFECHEFLEDLWKRSEGREKEFLKGLIHACVAFYHLEYENQKGALGYLKRSYNNLKGFIPVFWGIDVKDFTRGLLSCVEVLKGSSKAKEQLVVPKLKVFS
;
A
#
# COMPACT_ATOMS: atom_id res chain seq x y z
N MET A 1 -13.10 -9.39 14.15
CA MET A 1 -12.34 -9.70 12.90
C MET A 1 -13.24 -9.39 11.73
N LYS A 2 -13.08 -8.19 11.20
CA LYS A 2 -13.75 -7.75 9.98
C LYS A 2 -13.15 -8.51 8.79
N LYS A 3 -13.88 -9.49 8.24
CA LYS A 3 -13.43 -10.20 7.03
C LYS A 3 -13.74 -9.34 5.81
N ARG A 4 -12.74 -9.17 4.92
CA ARG A 4 -12.97 -8.54 3.63
C ARG A 4 -13.83 -9.44 2.74
N THR A 5 -14.68 -8.82 1.92
CA THR A 5 -15.36 -9.55 0.84
C THR A 5 -14.34 -9.95 -0.24
N LYS A 6 -14.67 -10.98 -1.04
CA LYS A 6 -13.83 -11.34 -2.21
C LYS A 6 -13.66 -10.14 -3.15
N THR A 7 -14.69 -9.31 -3.28
CA THR A 7 -14.69 -8.10 -4.09
C THR A 7 -13.72 -7.04 -3.56
N GLU A 8 -13.72 -6.75 -2.26
CA GLU A 8 -12.76 -5.79 -1.66
C GLU A 8 -11.32 -6.23 -1.82
N VAL A 9 -11.05 -7.54 -1.75
CA VAL A 9 -9.73 -8.12 -2.00
C VAL A 9 -9.30 -7.87 -3.45
N ARG A 10 -10.19 -8.12 -4.42
CA ARG A 10 -9.90 -7.89 -5.84
C ARG A 10 -9.67 -6.41 -6.15
N ILE A 11 -10.51 -5.53 -5.62
CA ILE A 11 -10.34 -4.07 -5.77
C ILE A 11 -9.00 -3.62 -5.17
N ARG A 12 -8.65 -4.09 -3.96
CA ARG A 12 -7.36 -3.75 -3.33
C ARG A 12 -6.19 -4.16 -4.23
N ASN A 13 -6.22 -5.37 -4.78
CA ASN A 13 -5.13 -5.84 -5.65
C ASN A 13 -4.97 -4.93 -6.86
N ILE A 14 -6.05 -4.63 -7.59
CA ILE A 14 -5.99 -3.75 -8.76
C ILE A 14 -5.43 -2.37 -8.39
N LEU A 15 -5.93 -1.77 -7.30
CA LEU A 15 -5.45 -0.47 -6.86
C LEU A 15 -3.98 -0.51 -6.39
N SER A 16 -3.58 -1.58 -5.70
CA SER A 16 -2.20 -1.81 -5.29
C SER A 16 -1.27 -1.86 -6.49
N ASP A 17 -1.64 -2.62 -7.53
CA ASP A 17 -0.86 -2.72 -8.77
C ASP A 17 -0.67 -1.35 -9.40
N ILE A 18 -1.73 -0.53 -9.48
CA ILE A 18 -1.63 0.85 -10.00
C ILE A 18 -0.65 1.69 -9.19
N LEU A 19 -0.71 1.64 -7.85
CA LEU A 19 0.22 2.36 -6.98
C LEU A 19 1.67 1.91 -7.20
N LEU A 20 1.90 0.60 -7.20
CA LEU A 20 3.26 0.04 -7.27
C LEU A 20 3.89 0.27 -8.65
N THR A 21 3.10 0.19 -9.73
CA THR A 21 3.55 0.58 -11.07
C THR A 21 3.86 2.08 -11.12
N SER A 22 3.01 2.94 -10.54
CA SER A 22 3.28 4.39 -10.45
C SER A 22 4.55 4.73 -9.66
N ILE A 23 4.94 3.88 -8.71
CA ILE A 23 6.18 4.00 -7.93
C ILE A 23 7.42 3.57 -8.73
N LYS A 24 7.29 2.51 -9.53
CA LYS A 24 8.39 1.94 -10.32
C LYS A 24 8.64 2.77 -11.58
N GLU A 25 7.59 3.30 -12.19
CA GLU A 25 7.61 3.99 -13.47
C GLU A 25 6.94 5.36 -13.33
N PRO A 26 7.71 6.46 -13.24
CA PRO A 26 7.16 7.80 -13.09
C PRO A 26 6.17 8.23 -14.19
N LEU A 27 6.32 7.68 -15.41
CA LEU A 27 5.38 7.90 -16.51
C LEU A 27 3.99 7.26 -16.27
N SER A 28 3.92 6.22 -15.42
CA SER A 28 2.70 5.50 -15.07
C SER A 28 1.87 6.22 -13.98
N TYR A 29 2.36 7.35 -13.47
CA TYR A 29 1.63 8.27 -12.58
C TYR A 29 0.33 8.80 -13.19
N SER A 30 0.26 8.84 -14.53
CA SER A 30 -0.91 9.30 -15.28
C SER A 30 -2.17 8.50 -14.94
N ILE A 31 -2.04 7.18 -14.68
CA ILE A 31 -3.18 6.32 -14.34
C ILE A 31 -3.75 6.67 -12.97
N LEU A 32 -2.89 6.77 -11.94
CA LEU A 32 -3.36 7.12 -10.59
C LEU A 32 -3.94 8.54 -10.55
N HIS A 33 -3.35 9.49 -11.30
CA HIS A 33 -3.93 10.82 -11.46
C HIS A 33 -5.33 10.76 -12.06
N SER A 34 -5.47 9.97 -13.13
CA SER A 34 -6.74 9.83 -13.84
C SER A 34 -7.82 9.23 -12.94
N LEU A 35 -7.48 8.19 -12.16
CA LEU A 35 -8.37 7.66 -11.13
C LEU A 35 -8.78 8.71 -10.11
N LYS A 36 -7.83 9.54 -9.64
CA LYS A 36 -8.13 10.62 -8.70
C LYS A 36 -9.12 11.61 -9.29
N VAL A 37 -8.93 12.03 -10.54
CA VAL A 37 -9.85 12.95 -11.24
C VAL A 37 -11.25 12.34 -11.34
N ILE A 38 -11.36 11.07 -11.76
CA ILE A 38 -12.64 10.36 -11.84
C ILE A 38 -13.32 10.29 -10.45
N CYS A 39 -12.56 9.97 -9.40
CA CYS A 39 -13.06 9.91 -8.02
C CYS A 39 -13.55 11.26 -7.48
N GLU A 40 -13.08 12.39 -8.03
CA GLU A 40 -13.53 13.74 -7.68
C GLU A 40 -14.77 14.17 -8.45
N ARG A 41 -15.04 13.56 -9.61
CA ARG A 41 -16.19 13.85 -10.47
C ARG A 41 -17.39 12.96 -10.15
N ASN A 42 -17.59 12.65 -8.88
CA ASN A 42 -18.71 11.87 -8.36
C ASN A 42 -18.78 10.41 -8.81
N LEU A 43 -17.65 9.72 -9.00
CA LEU A 43 -17.67 8.27 -9.21
C LEU A 43 -18.44 7.51 -8.11
N CYS A 44 -18.45 8.02 -6.87
CA CYS A 44 -19.24 7.46 -5.78
C CYS A 44 -20.74 7.33 -6.09
N THR A 45 -21.27 8.17 -6.99
CA THR A 45 -22.68 8.15 -7.43
C THR A 45 -22.90 7.36 -8.72
N GLY A 46 -21.85 6.76 -9.29
CA GLY A 46 -21.94 5.65 -10.23
C GLY A 46 -21.36 5.89 -11.62
N LYS A 47 -21.31 7.13 -12.11
CA LYS A 47 -20.91 7.43 -13.51
C LYS A 47 -20.23 8.80 -13.64
N VAL A 48 -19.30 8.93 -14.57
CA VAL A 48 -18.62 10.18 -14.94
C VAL A 48 -18.63 10.32 -16.46
N ASP A 49 -19.05 11.48 -16.97
CA ASP A 49 -18.99 11.75 -18.41
C ASP A 49 -17.54 12.02 -18.83
N VAL A 50 -17.06 11.33 -19.88
CA VAL A 50 -15.69 11.51 -20.43
C VAL A 50 -15.43 12.97 -20.78
N ARG A 51 -16.44 13.71 -21.27
CA ARG A 51 -16.32 15.11 -21.68
C ARG A 51 -15.94 16.02 -20.52
N ASP A 52 -16.35 15.69 -19.30
CA ASP A 52 -16.06 16.48 -18.08
C ASP A 52 -14.59 16.35 -17.62
N ILE A 53 -13.92 15.29 -18.06
CA ILE A 53 -12.57 14.92 -17.62
C ILE A 53 -11.58 14.79 -18.78
N GLN A 54 -12.02 15.01 -20.02
CA GLN A 54 -11.22 14.79 -21.23
C GLN A 54 -9.90 15.57 -21.23
N ARG A 55 -9.91 16.79 -20.69
CA ARG A 55 -8.73 17.66 -20.60
C ARG A 55 -7.86 17.42 -19.36
N CYS A 56 -8.34 16.61 -18.42
CA CYS A 56 -7.69 16.37 -17.13
C CYS A 56 -7.01 15.01 -17.04
N ILE A 57 -7.22 14.14 -18.04
CA ILE A 57 -6.84 12.74 -18.04
C ILE A 57 -6.08 12.43 -19.31
N ASP A 58 -5.03 11.62 -19.17
CA ASP A 58 -4.32 11.03 -20.31
C ASP A 58 -5.08 9.79 -20.81
N TRP A 59 -5.97 10.02 -21.78
CA TRP A 59 -6.79 8.96 -22.37
C TRP A 59 -5.99 7.94 -23.17
N GLU A 60 -4.82 8.30 -23.68
CA GLU A 60 -3.98 7.35 -24.41
C GLU A 60 -3.46 6.27 -23.46
N SER A 61 -2.91 6.69 -22.31
CA SER A 61 -2.47 5.75 -21.27
C SER A 61 -3.64 4.97 -20.67
N VAL A 62 -4.71 5.66 -20.29
CA VAL A 62 -5.87 5.06 -19.60
C VAL A 62 -6.61 4.03 -20.46
N SER A 63 -6.72 4.27 -21.76
CA SER A 63 -7.41 3.34 -22.68
C SER A 63 -6.66 2.03 -22.93
N ARG A 64 -5.36 1.98 -22.60
CA ARG A 64 -4.51 0.78 -22.76
C ARG A 64 -4.17 0.11 -21.43
N ASP A 65 -4.41 0.79 -20.30
CA ASP A 65 -4.06 0.28 -18.98
C ASP A 65 -5.03 -0.82 -18.52
N SER A 66 -4.49 -2.01 -18.29
CA SER A 66 -5.27 -3.20 -17.93
C SER A 66 -5.93 -3.08 -16.54
N CYS A 67 -5.30 -2.35 -15.61
CA CYS A 67 -5.83 -2.16 -14.26
C CYS A 67 -7.02 -1.19 -14.26
N PHE A 68 -6.91 -0.10 -15.01
CA PHE A 68 -8.00 0.83 -15.26
C PHE A 68 -9.19 0.13 -15.91
N LEU A 69 -8.95 -0.58 -17.01
CA LEU A 69 -9.99 -1.34 -17.71
C LEU A 69 -10.56 -2.48 -16.86
N SER A 70 -9.83 -2.97 -15.86
CA SER A 70 -10.37 -3.93 -14.89
C SER A 70 -11.39 -3.28 -13.96
N LEU A 71 -11.22 -2.00 -13.57
CA LEU A 71 -12.15 -1.32 -12.66
C LEU A 71 -13.35 -0.68 -13.38
N PHE A 72 -13.12 -0.17 -14.59
CA PHE A 72 -14.07 0.67 -15.30
C PHE A 72 -14.52 0.07 -16.63
N CYS A 73 -15.72 0.45 -17.06
CA CYS A 73 -16.13 0.39 -18.45
C CYS A 73 -16.41 1.81 -18.96
N VAL A 74 -16.25 2.01 -20.27
CA VAL A 74 -16.66 3.23 -20.96
C VAL A 74 -17.83 2.85 -21.87
N SER A 75 -19.00 3.46 -21.66
CA SER A 75 -20.18 3.21 -22.46
C SER A 75 -20.07 3.86 -23.86
N PRO A 76 -20.85 3.42 -24.87
CA PRO A 76 -20.88 4.05 -26.18
C PRO A 76 -21.23 5.54 -26.13
N GLU A 77 -22.00 5.97 -25.13
CA GLU A 77 -22.39 7.36 -24.90
C GLU A 77 -21.28 8.20 -24.25
N GLY A 78 -20.12 7.58 -23.96
CA GLY A 78 -18.98 8.26 -23.33
C GLY A 78 -19.08 8.35 -21.81
N MET A 79 -19.76 7.41 -21.14
CA MET A 79 -19.83 7.37 -19.68
C MET A 79 -18.81 6.39 -19.11
N VAL A 80 -17.93 6.86 -18.22
CA VAL A 80 -17.06 6.03 -17.39
C VAL A 80 -17.84 5.55 -16.18
N GLU A 81 -17.94 4.23 -16.01
CA GLU A 81 -18.67 3.62 -14.90
C GLU A 81 -17.83 2.51 -14.27
N LEU A 82 -18.09 2.22 -13.00
CA LEU A 82 -17.56 1.01 -12.39
C LEU A 82 -18.14 -0.22 -13.09
N ARG A 83 -17.30 -1.23 -13.31
CA ARG A 83 -17.80 -2.54 -13.73
C ARG A 83 -18.85 -3.05 -12.76
N GLU A 84 -19.82 -3.80 -13.27
CA GLU A 84 -20.99 -4.28 -12.52
C GLU A 84 -20.60 -4.93 -11.18
N GLU A 85 -19.56 -5.77 -11.18
CA GLU A 85 -19.03 -6.46 -10.01
C GLU A 85 -18.46 -5.54 -8.91
N PHE A 86 -18.19 -4.27 -9.23
CA PHE A 86 -17.66 -3.25 -8.32
C PHE A 86 -18.68 -2.15 -8.00
N LYS A 87 -19.90 -2.21 -8.54
CA LYS A 87 -20.98 -1.32 -8.12
C LYS A 87 -21.22 -1.47 -6.62
N GLY A 88 -21.44 -0.34 -5.93
CA GLY A 88 -21.54 -0.28 -4.47
C GLY A 88 -20.20 -0.09 -3.74
N TYR A 89 -19.05 -0.25 -4.40
CA TYR A 89 -17.73 -0.03 -3.81
C TYR A 89 -17.08 1.32 -4.17
N GLY A 90 -17.83 2.23 -4.81
CA GLY A 90 -17.33 3.54 -5.25
C GLY A 90 -16.66 4.34 -4.13
N SER A 91 -17.28 4.41 -2.94
CA SER A 91 -16.69 5.10 -1.78
C SER A 91 -15.38 4.46 -1.29
N TYR A 92 -15.28 3.13 -1.32
CA TYR A 92 -14.06 2.41 -0.94
C TYR A 92 -12.92 2.69 -1.94
N ILE A 93 -13.22 2.58 -3.23
CA ILE A 93 -12.28 2.88 -4.33
C ILE A 93 -11.80 4.32 -4.22
N CYS A 94 -12.72 5.28 -4.16
CA CYS A 94 -12.39 6.70 -4.09
C CYS A 94 -11.56 7.05 -2.86
N SER A 95 -11.85 6.44 -1.70
CA SER A 95 -11.07 6.63 -0.49
C SER A 95 -9.63 6.14 -0.65
N ARG A 96 -9.44 4.92 -1.19
CA ARG A 96 -8.10 4.35 -1.43
C ARG A 96 -7.32 5.14 -2.47
N VAL A 97 -7.92 5.48 -3.61
CA VAL A 97 -7.29 6.30 -4.66
C VAL A 97 -6.83 7.65 -4.11
N LYS A 98 -7.68 8.35 -3.34
CA LYS A 98 -7.30 9.61 -2.70
C LYS A 98 -6.14 9.45 -1.72
N SER A 99 -6.10 8.34 -0.97
CA SER A 99 -5.00 8.04 -0.06
C SER A 99 -3.67 7.86 -0.81
N TYR A 100 -3.68 7.03 -1.87
CA TYR A 100 -2.49 6.81 -2.71
C TYR A 100 -2.02 8.07 -3.40
N TRP A 101 -2.96 8.87 -3.94
CA TRP A 101 -2.64 10.12 -4.58
C TRP A 101 -1.94 11.08 -3.61
N ARG A 102 -2.47 11.24 -2.38
CA ARG A 102 -1.85 12.09 -1.35
C ARG A 102 -0.45 11.61 -0.99
N PHE A 103 -0.25 10.30 -0.88
CA PHE A 103 1.06 9.72 -0.63
C PHE A 103 2.04 10.06 -1.78
N LEU A 104 1.73 9.66 -3.01
CA LEU A 104 2.66 9.88 -4.13
C LEU A 104 2.88 11.36 -4.42
N SER A 105 1.84 12.19 -4.41
CA SER A 105 1.99 13.63 -4.66
C SER A 105 2.89 14.31 -3.62
N LYS A 106 2.79 13.92 -2.34
CA LYS A 106 3.69 14.40 -1.30
C LYS A 106 5.12 13.96 -1.57
N GLU A 107 5.34 12.66 -1.81
CA GLU A 107 6.69 12.10 -1.97
C GLU A 107 7.39 12.62 -3.24
N LEU A 108 6.65 12.86 -4.33
CA LEU A 108 7.16 13.47 -5.57
C LEU A 108 7.49 14.97 -5.41
N GLN A 109 6.80 15.68 -4.52
CA GLN A 109 7.11 17.09 -4.25
C GLN A 109 8.33 17.25 -3.35
N THR A 110 8.52 16.35 -2.38
CA THR A 110 9.64 16.41 -1.43
C THR A 110 10.92 15.80 -1.97
N ASN A 111 10.82 14.77 -2.82
CA ASN A 111 11.95 14.14 -3.48
C ASN A 111 11.77 14.35 -4.99
N LYS A 112 12.60 15.23 -5.58
CA LYS A 112 12.50 15.65 -7.00
C LYS A 112 12.45 14.50 -8.01
N GLU A 113 12.79 13.30 -7.59
CA GLU A 113 12.33 12.05 -8.16
C GLU A 113 12.07 11.11 -6.98
N PHE A 114 11.09 10.20 -7.09
CA PHE A 114 11.01 9.02 -6.22
C PHE A 114 12.18 8.05 -6.56
N SER A 115 13.42 8.57 -6.65
CA SER A 115 14.66 7.93 -7.12
C SER A 115 15.49 7.36 -5.98
N GLY A 116 14.84 6.98 -4.88
CA GLY A 116 15.49 6.21 -3.82
C GLY A 116 15.71 4.76 -4.23
N ASP A 117 16.72 4.12 -3.61
CA ASP A 117 16.88 2.66 -3.61
C ASP A 117 15.55 1.97 -3.25
N GLU A 118 15.28 0.81 -3.84
CA GLU A 118 14.05 0.03 -3.69
C GLU A 118 13.71 -0.19 -2.20
N LEU A 119 14.70 -0.46 -1.36
CA LEU A 119 14.47 -0.59 0.08
C LEU A 119 13.89 0.69 0.70
N LYS A 120 14.34 1.88 0.30
CA LYS A 120 13.80 3.16 0.79
C LYS A 120 12.35 3.35 0.36
N LYS A 121 12.00 2.95 -0.88
CA LYS A 121 10.61 2.97 -1.37
C LYS A 121 9.71 2.07 -0.51
N GLY A 122 10.16 0.86 -0.20
CA GLY A 122 9.47 -0.05 0.71
C GLY A 122 9.29 0.52 2.12
N ILE A 123 10.32 1.17 2.66
CA ILE A 123 10.26 1.87 3.96
C ILE A 123 9.23 3.00 3.94
N LEU A 124 9.16 3.79 2.87
CA LEU A 124 8.17 4.87 2.74
C LEU A 124 6.74 4.31 2.72
N LEU A 125 6.50 3.22 1.99
CA LEU A 125 5.21 2.52 1.99
C LEU A 125 4.84 2.04 3.40
N PHE A 126 5.76 1.38 4.09
CA PHE A 126 5.56 0.89 5.46
C PHE A 126 5.25 2.04 6.42
N ASN A 127 6.09 3.08 6.41
CA ASN A 127 5.95 4.23 7.30
C ASN A 127 4.69 5.05 6.99
N SER A 128 4.12 4.91 5.79
CA SER A 128 2.85 5.55 5.42
C SER A 128 1.62 4.68 5.71
N GLY A 129 1.81 3.46 6.23
CA GLY A 129 0.73 2.55 6.58
C GLY A 129 0.17 1.74 5.41
N PHE A 130 0.85 1.74 4.25
CA PHE A 130 0.47 0.90 3.11
C PHE A 130 1.09 -0.50 3.25
N TYR A 131 0.70 -1.23 4.30
CA TYR A 131 1.37 -2.48 4.65
C TYR A 131 1.18 -3.58 3.62
N PHE A 132 0.02 -3.64 2.94
CA PHE A 132 -0.18 -4.59 1.85
C PHE A 132 0.71 -4.25 0.65
N GLU A 133 0.69 -2.99 0.24
CA GLU A 133 1.48 -2.52 -0.90
C GLU A 133 3.00 -2.67 -0.61
N CYS A 134 3.42 -2.40 0.64
CA CYS A 134 4.77 -2.65 1.11
C CYS A 134 5.14 -4.13 1.08
N HIS A 135 4.22 -5.03 1.47
CA HIS A 135 4.43 -6.48 1.37
C HIS A 135 4.73 -6.88 -0.08
N GLU A 136 3.84 -6.55 -1.01
CA GLU A 136 3.99 -6.91 -2.43
C GLU A 136 5.31 -6.35 -2.99
N PHE A 137 5.59 -5.08 -2.70
CA PHE A 137 6.81 -4.42 -3.17
C PHE A 137 8.09 -5.08 -2.63
N LEU A 138 8.14 -5.40 -1.33
CA LEU A 138 9.30 -6.04 -0.73
C LEU A 138 9.41 -7.52 -1.11
N GLU A 139 8.31 -8.20 -1.44
CA GLU A 139 8.34 -9.59 -1.92
C GLU A 139 9.07 -9.70 -3.27
N ASP A 140 8.84 -8.77 -4.19
CA ASP A 140 9.58 -8.69 -5.46
C ASP A 140 11.08 -8.51 -5.21
N LEU A 141 11.46 -7.59 -4.31
CA LEU A 141 12.86 -7.38 -3.92
C LEU A 141 13.46 -8.62 -3.22
N TRP A 142 12.66 -9.30 -2.39
CA TRP A 142 13.06 -10.52 -1.69
C TRP A 142 13.34 -11.68 -2.66
N LYS A 143 12.49 -11.87 -3.68
CA LYS A 143 12.65 -12.93 -4.69
C LYS A 143 14.01 -12.86 -5.39
N ARG A 144 14.48 -11.65 -5.71
CA ARG A 144 15.77 -11.39 -6.36
C ARG A 144 16.97 -11.23 -5.41
N SER A 145 16.75 -11.25 -4.10
CA SER A 145 17.81 -11.11 -3.10
C SER A 145 18.39 -12.46 -2.65
N GLU A 146 19.60 -12.42 -2.10
CA GLU A 146 20.32 -13.59 -1.59
C GLU A 146 20.95 -13.32 -0.21
N GLY A 147 21.44 -14.39 0.43
CA GLY A 147 22.16 -14.31 1.70
C GLY A 147 21.42 -13.52 2.79
N ARG A 148 22.17 -12.64 3.46
CA ARG A 148 21.71 -11.85 4.62
C ARG A 148 20.59 -10.87 4.26
N GLU A 149 20.61 -10.31 3.06
CA GLU A 149 19.57 -9.38 2.58
C GLU A 149 18.21 -10.07 2.45
N LYS A 150 18.21 -11.30 1.90
CA LYS A 150 17.01 -12.12 1.77
C LYS A 150 16.36 -12.44 3.11
N GLU A 151 17.16 -12.78 4.11
CA GLU A 151 16.68 -13.06 5.46
C GLU A 151 16.12 -11.81 6.14
N PHE A 152 16.80 -10.67 5.96
CA PHE A 152 16.37 -9.38 6.48
C PHE A 152 15.04 -8.93 5.88
N LEU A 153 14.90 -8.98 4.55
CA LEU A 153 13.66 -8.64 3.84
C LEU A 153 12.50 -9.51 4.29
N LYS A 154 12.72 -10.81 4.51
CA LYS A 154 11.69 -11.70 5.07
C LYS A 154 11.20 -11.22 6.45
N GLY A 155 12.09 -10.65 7.26
CA GLY A 155 11.74 -10.01 8.52
C GLY A 155 10.83 -8.79 8.36
N LEU A 156 11.13 -7.91 7.40
CA LEU A 156 10.31 -6.74 7.07
C LEU A 156 8.96 -7.14 6.47
N ILE A 157 8.94 -8.09 5.54
CA ILE A 157 7.71 -8.65 4.95
C ILE A 157 6.78 -9.20 6.05
N HIS A 158 7.32 -9.94 7.02
CA HIS A 158 6.52 -10.40 8.16
C HIS A 158 5.97 -9.24 9.02
N ALA A 159 6.70 -8.12 9.15
CA ALA A 159 6.17 -6.93 9.81
C ALA A 159 4.99 -6.35 9.02
N CYS A 160 5.11 -6.23 7.69
CA CYS A 160 4.01 -5.79 6.82
C CYS A 160 2.76 -6.65 7.02
N VAL A 161 2.91 -7.97 7.01
CA VAL A 161 1.79 -8.90 7.25
C VAL A 161 1.19 -8.69 8.63
N ALA A 162 2.01 -8.53 9.68
CA ALA A 162 1.50 -8.29 11.02
C ALA A 162 0.61 -7.05 11.13
N PHE A 163 1.07 -5.91 10.61
CA PHE A 163 0.32 -4.66 10.69
C PHE A 163 -0.89 -4.65 9.73
N TYR A 164 -0.77 -5.30 8.58
CA TYR A 164 -1.91 -5.56 7.70
C TYR A 164 -3.01 -6.38 8.42
N HIS A 165 -2.65 -7.40 9.20
CA HIS A 165 -3.62 -8.17 9.98
C HIS A 165 -4.34 -7.33 11.05
N LEU A 166 -3.67 -6.30 11.61
CA LEU A 166 -4.29 -5.41 12.60
C LEU A 166 -5.36 -4.50 12.00
N GLU A 167 -5.22 -4.07 10.74
CA GLU A 167 -6.26 -3.30 10.03
C GLU A 167 -7.61 -4.03 9.95
N TYR A 168 -7.60 -5.37 10.02
CA TYR A 168 -8.80 -6.22 9.93
C TYR A 168 -9.17 -6.88 11.27
N GLU A 169 -8.63 -6.33 12.37
CA GLU A 169 -8.84 -6.83 13.73
C GLU A 169 -8.43 -8.31 13.90
N ASN A 170 -7.49 -8.80 13.09
CA ASN A 170 -6.95 -10.14 13.22
C ASN A 170 -5.72 -10.14 14.14
N GLN A 171 -5.97 -9.94 15.43
CA GLN A 171 -4.91 -9.80 16.43
C GLN A 171 -4.09 -11.08 16.61
N LYS A 172 -4.74 -12.25 16.57
CA LYS A 172 -4.06 -13.54 16.69
C LYS A 172 -3.05 -13.74 15.55
N GLY A 173 -3.45 -13.41 14.32
CA GLY A 173 -2.56 -13.44 13.16
C GLY A 173 -1.43 -12.43 13.30
N ALA A 174 -1.75 -11.19 13.66
CA ALA A 174 -0.77 -10.13 13.87
C ALA A 174 0.30 -10.51 14.89
N LEU A 175 -0.10 -11.04 16.07
CA LEU A 175 0.81 -11.47 17.12
C LEU A 175 1.80 -12.55 16.64
N GLY A 176 1.31 -13.49 15.83
CA GLY A 176 2.16 -14.53 15.23
C GLY A 176 3.23 -13.94 14.30
N TYR A 177 2.83 -13.03 13.42
CA TYR A 177 3.75 -12.39 12.47
C TYR A 177 4.71 -11.39 13.12
N LEU A 178 4.31 -10.67 14.16
CA LEU A 178 5.22 -9.80 14.93
C LEU A 178 6.37 -10.60 15.54
N LYS A 179 6.06 -11.75 16.16
CA LYS A 179 7.09 -12.65 16.74
C LYS A 179 8.02 -13.21 15.66
N ARG A 180 7.48 -13.59 14.50
CA ARG A 180 8.28 -14.07 13.35
C ARG A 180 9.17 -12.97 12.79
N SER A 181 8.63 -11.76 12.64
CA SER A 181 9.39 -10.59 12.19
C SER A 181 10.56 -10.30 13.14
N TYR A 182 10.31 -10.22 14.45
CA TYR A 182 11.36 -10.06 15.45
C TYR A 182 12.43 -11.16 15.36
N ASN A 183 12.03 -12.42 15.29
CA ASN A 183 12.97 -13.54 15.23
C ASN A 183 13.86 -13.51 13.98
N ASN A 184 13.33 -13.04 12.85
CA ASN A 184 14.12 -12.86 11.63
C ASN A 184 15.06 -11.64 11.73
N LEU A 185 14.64 -10.57 12.41
CA LEU A 185 15.39 -9.30 12.45
C LEU A 185 16.43 -9.20 13.57
N LYS A 186 16.30 -9.98 14.67
CA LYS A 186 17.19 -9.86 15.84
C LYS A 186 18.68 -10.09 15.53
N GLY A 187 19.02 -10.88 14.52
CA GLY A 187 20.40 -11.14 14.08
C GLY A 187 21.06 -9.98 13.33
N PHE A 188 20.30 -8.90 13.10
CA PHE A 188 20.72 -7.71 12.34
C PHE A 188 20.84 -6.46 13.23
N ILE A 189 20.70 -6.61 14.55
CA ILE A 189 20.91 -5.55 15.54
C ILE A 189 22.41 -5.21 15.61
N PRO A 190 22.80 -3.92 15.72
CA PRO A 190 21.92 -2.76 15.88
C PRO A 190 21.44 -2.14 14.57
N VAL A 191 22.22 -2.28 13.50
CA VAL A 191 22.00 -1.63 12.20
C VAL A 191 22.29 -2.62 11.09
N PHE A 192 21.42 -2.65 10.09
CA PHE A 192 21.65 -3.40 8.86
C PHE A 192 21.00 -2.68 7.69
N TRP A 193 21.71 -2.64 6.56
CA TRP A 193 21.26 -1.98 5.33
C TRP A 193 20.82 -0.51 5.55
N GLY A 194 21.52 0.20 6.45
CA GLY A 194 21.22 1.57 6.82
C GLY A 194 20.00 1.76 7.72
N ILE A 195 19.37 0.69 8.22
CA ILE A 195 18.16 0.75 9.06
C ILE A 195 18.51 0.56 10.54
N ASP A 196 17.90 1.35 11.43
CA ASP A 196 17.93 1.13 12.88
C ASP A 196 17.07 -0.08 13.28
N VAL A 197 17.70 -1.26 13.18
CA VAL A 197 17.07 -2.54 13.52
C VAL A 197 16.79 -2.63 15.01
N LYS A 198 17.64 -2.03 15.85
CA LYS A 198 17.46 -2.03 17.31
C LYS A 198 16.16 -1.31 17.70
N ASP A 199 15.94 -0.10 17.19
CA ASP A 199 14.72 0.66 17.49
C ASP A 199 13.48 -0.03 16.94
N PHE A 200 13.55 -0.52 15.70
CA PHE A 200 12.43 -1.19 15.06
C PHE A 200 12.02 -2.47 15.81
N THR A 201 12.98 -3.35 16.14
CA THR A 201 12.71 -4.59 16.88
C THR A 201 12.21 -4.35 18.29
N ARG A 202 12.71 -3.31 18.99
CA ARG A 202 12.16 -2.86 20.28
C ARG A 202 10.68 -2.49 20.15
N GLY A 203 10.33 -1.76 19.10
CA GLY A 203 8.94 -1.40 18.81
C GLY A 203 8.06 -2.60 18.48
N LEU A 204 8.56 -3.59 17.72
CA LEU A 204 7.84 -4.83 17.46
C LEU A 204 7.52 -5.59 18.76
N LEU A 205 8.48 -5.67 19.68
CA LEU A 205 8.26 -6.29 20.99
C LEU A 205 7.25 -5.50 21.83
N SER A 206 7.28 -4.17 21.80
CA SER A 206 6.26 -3.35 22.45
C SER A 206 4.85 -3.65 21.91
N CYS A 207 4.70 -3.78 20.59
CA CYS A 207 3.43 -4.21 20.00
C CYS A 207 3.00 -5.61 20.46
N VAL A 208 3.94 -6.55 20.61
CA VAL A 208 3.66 -7.91 21.11
C VAL A 208 3.11 -7.85 22.54
N GLU A 209 3.70 -7.06 23.43
CA GLU A 209 3.24 -6.93 24.81
C GLU A 209 1.87 -6.26 24.89
N VAL A 210 1.64 -5.20 24.10
CA VAL A 210 0.33 -4.54 23.98
C VAL A 210 -0.75 -5.53 23.52
N LEU A 211 -0.46 -6.36 22.52
CA LEU A 211 -1.43 -7.31 21.97
C LEU A 211 -1.69 -8.53 22.86
N LYS A 212 -0.79 -8.84 23.80
CA LYS A 212 -1.01 -9.86 24.85
C LYS A 212 -1.84 -9.31 26.02
N GLY A 213 -1.81 -8.00 26.24
CA GLY A 213 -2.52 -7.32 27.32
C GLY A 213 -4.04 -7.26 27.15
N SER A 214 -4.70 -6.56 28.07
CA SER A 214 -6.17 -6.37 28.07
C SER A 214 -6.66 -5.48 26.92
N SER A 215 -7.97 -5.47 26.65
CA SER A 215 -8.55 -4.72 25.53
C SER A 215 -8.26 -3.22 25.53
N LYS A 216 -8.09 -2.60 26.70
CA LYS A 216 -7.71 -1.18 26.85
C LYS A 216 -6.28 -0.88 26.39
N ALA A 217 -5.37 -1.86 26.36
CA ALA A 217 -4.01 -1.67 25.87
C ALA A 217 -3.96 -1.38 24.36
N LYS A 218 -4.99 -1.75 23.60
CA LYS A 218 -5.03 -1.60 22.13
C LYS A 218 -4.98 -0.14 21.67
N GLU A 219 -5.55 0.78 22.45
CA GLU A 219 -5.51 2.22 22.18
C GLU A 219 -4.08 2.79 22.27
N GLN A 220 -3.16 2.03 22.87
CA GLN A 220 -1.75 2.40 23.04
C GLN A 220 -0.84 1.74 21.99
N LEU A 221 -1.39 1.01 21.00
CA LEU A 221 -0.58 0.37 19.97
C LEU A 221 0.05 1.42 19.04
N VAL A 222 1.36 1.59 19.16
CA VAL A 222 2.16 2.44 18.29
C VAL A 222 2.94 1.56 17.33
N VAL A 223 2.66 1.69 16.03
CA VAL A 223 3.45 1.00 15.00
C VAL A 223 4.84 1.63 14.91
N PRO A 224 5.93 0.87 15.12
CA PRO A 224 7.28 1.42 14.99
C PRO A 224 7.55 1.85 13.56
N LYS A 225 8.29 2.95 13.40
CA LYS A 225 8.75 3.39 12.08
C LYS A 225 10.10 2.77 11.76
N LEU A 226 10.31 2.45 10.49
CA LEU A 226 11.62 2.09 9.97
C LEU A 226 12.43 3.37 9.79
N LYS A 227 13.47 3.56 10.61
CA LYS A 227 14.37 4.72 10.55
C LYS A 227 15.60 4.36 9.75
N VAL A 228 15.98 5.25 8.84
CA VAL A 228 17.18 5.12 8.00
C VAL A 228 18.23 6.09 8.55
N PHE A 229 19.46 5.61 8.76
CA PHE A 229 20.59 6.49 9.05
C PHE A 229 20.97 7.26 7.78
N SER A 230 21.02 8.59 7.91
CA SER A 230 21.50 9.52 6.88
C SER A 230 23.00 9.44 6.72
#